data_AF-A0A6A5S9F2-F1
#
_entry.id   AF-A0A6A5S9F2-F1
#
_cell.length_a   1.000
_cell.length_b   1.000
_cell.length_c   1.000
_cell.angle_alpha   90.00
_cell.angle_beta   90.00
_cell.angle_gamma   90.00
#
_symmetry.space_group_name_H-M   'P 1'
#
loop_
_entity.id
_entity.type
_entity.pdbx_description
1 polymer ?
#
loop_
_entity_poly.entity_id
_entity_poly.type
_entity_poly.pdbx_seq_one_letter_code
_entity_poly.pdbx_strand_id
1 'polypeptide(L)'
;MQYDRILRLALVPSILFFFLSLASVALTTHYWIIGDWIVPRGVQVLTSDYDDRLQRYKIDETIVYFTEAETDATIASGCLNLIAALMALIAWSTLRKPDMDSQFAAGKRRFWILSIVVMTIGGAATAVASMVLHYTEKGNDQYSCSPQRLMMAGKMNTNQYCTREMAACSYQPKFLKAGDRGNAAIACNEIVVVKWLQVILIINALVVLALFSVQARVRRTTREARLKEPLPEPI
;
A
#
# COMPACT_ATOMS: atom_id res chain seq x y z
N MET A 1 -23.38 21.93 16.09
CA MET A 1 -24.62 21.12 15.86
C MET A 1 -24.25 19.89 15.03
N GLN A 2 -24.97 18.75 15.12
CA GLN A 2 -24.66 17.40 14.54
C GLN A 2 -23.39 17.17 13.69
N TYR A 3 -23.10 17.97 12.66
CA TYR A 3 -21.84 17.95 11.89
C TYR A 3 -20.57 18.07 12.75
N ASP A 4 -20.58 18.82 13.87
CA ASP A 4 -19.42 18.89 14.79
C ASP A 4 -19.16 17.56 15.50
N ARG A 5 -20.21 16.81 15.82
CA ARG A 5 -20.08 15.48 16.44
C ARG A 5 -19.47 14.49 15.45
N ILE A 6 -19.92 14.54 14.18
CA ILE A 6 -19.39 13.71 13.10
C ILE A 6 -17.92 14.06 12.83
N LEU A 7 -17.59 15.37 12.81
CA LEU A 7 -16.21 15.82 12.66
C LEU A 7 -15.33 15.34 13.83
N ARG A 8 -15.79 15.43 15.08
CA ARG A 8 -15.08 14.86 16.23
C ARG A 8 -14.89 13.35 16.12
N LEU A 9 -15.89 12.62 15.65
CA LEU A 9 -15.82 11.17 15.45
C LEU A 9 -14.83 10.79 14.35
N ALA A 10 -14.67 11.62 13.31
CA ALA A 10 -13.69 11.43 12.24
C ALA A 10 -12.23 11.56 12.68
N LEU A 11 -11.95 12.15 13.85
CA LEU A 11 -10.57 12.32 14.33
C LEU A 11 -9.89 10.98 14.62
N VAL A 12 -10.55 10.10 15.35
CA VAL A 12 -10.00 8.80 15.75
C VAL A 12 -9.58 7.94 14.54
N PRO A 13 -10.46 7.70 13.53
CA PRO A 13 -10.05 6.95 12.35
C PRO A 13 -8.97 7.67 11.55
N SER A 14 -8.96 9.02 11.50
CA SER A 14 -7.90 9.77 10.81
C SER A 14 -6.52 9.60 11.48
N ILE A 15 -6.45 9.59 12.81
CA ILE A 15 -5.21 9.34 13.57
C ILE A 15 -4.74 7.91 13.35
N LEU A 16 -5.64 6.93 13.47
CA LEU A 16 -5.32 5.53 13.20
C LEU A 16 -4.84 5.34 11.75
N PHE A 17 -5.51 6.00 10.79
CA PHE A 17 -5.15 5.95 9.38
C PHE A 17 -3.74 6.49 9.14
N PHE A 18 -3.36 7.56 9.84
CA PHE A 18 -2.00 8.10 9.79
C PHE A 18 -0.96 7.09 10.29
N PHE A 19 -1.15 6.52 11.49
CA PHE A 19 -0.19 5.57 12.04
C PHE A 19 -0.09 4.28 11.22
N LEU A 20 -1.21 3.75 10.73
CA LEU A 20 -1.22 2.57 9.88
C LEU A 20 -0.53 2.84 8.53
N SER A 21 -0.75 4.01 7.93
CA SER A 21 -0.09 4.38 6.68
C SER A 21 1.41 4.57 6.89
N LEU A 22 1.82 5.19 8.00
CA LEU A 22 3.22 5.35 8.37
C LEU A 22 3.91 4.00 8.59
N ALA A 23 3.26 3.10 9.34
CA ALA A 23 3.75 1.74 9.55
C ALA A 23 3.85 0.97 8.22
N SER A 24 2.88 1.13 7.32
CA SER A 24 2.92 0.51 5.99
C SER A 24 4.12 0.99 5.20
N VAL A 25 4.36 2.30 5.11
CA VAL A 25 5.51 2.84 4.37
C VAL A 25 6.83 2.40 5.00
N ALA A 26 6.92 2.40 6.33
CA ALA A 26 8.13 1.98 7.05
C ALA A 26 8.44 0.50 6.79
N LEU A 27 7.46 -0.39 6.93
CA LEU A 27 7.62 -1.82 6.64
C LEU A 27 7.92 -2.07 5.16
N THR A 28 7.23 -1.38 4.25
CA THR A 28 7.52 -1.44 2.80
C THR A 28 8.95 -1.08 2.49
N THR A 29 9.43 0.01 3.06
CA THR A 29 10.81 0.47 2.88
C THR A 29 11.80 -0.54 3.46
N HIS A 30 11.50 -1.09 4.64
CA HIS A 30 12.40 -2.02 5.32
C HIS A 30 12.53 -3.35 4.57
N TYR A 31 11.43 -4.00 4.20
CA TYR A 31 11.51 -5.26 3.44
C TYR A 31 12.12 -5.03 2.05
N TRP A 32 11.92 -3.86 1.45
CA TRP A 32 12.53 -3.51 0.17
C TRP A 32 14.06 -3.45 0.30
N ILE A 33 14.57 -2.78 1.35
CA ILE A 33 16.01 -2.75 1.65
C ILE A 33 16.55 -4.17 1.90
N ILE A 34 15.86 -4.96 2.72
CA ILE A 34 16.29 -6.34 3.01
C ILE A 34 16.34 -7.17 1.73
N GLY A 35 15.27 -7.15 0.94
CA GLY A 35 15.17 -7.96 -0.28
C GLY A 35 16.14 -7.54 -1.38
N ASP A 36 16.44 -6.24 -1.49
CA ASP A 36 17.28 -5.73 -2.58
C ASP A 36 18.77 -5.71 -2.28
N TRP A 37 19.15 -5.46 -1.03
CA TRP A 37 20.53 -5.16 -0.65
C TRP A 37 21.13 -6.17 0.33
N ILE A 38 20.30 -6.82 1.16
CA ILE A 38 20.79 -7.71 2.23
C ILE A 38 20.70 -9.17 1.80
N VAL A 39 19.55 -9.60 1.27
CA VAL A 39 19.35 -10.98 0.82
C VAL A 39 19.98 -11.17 -0.55
N PRO A 40 20.89 -12.15 -0.74
CA PRO A 40 21.53 -12.34 -2.03
C PRO A 40 20.52 -12.85 -3.07
N ARG A 41 20.50 -12.17 -4.22
CA ARG A 41 19.59 -12.52 -5.35
C ARG A 41 20.11 -13.67 -6.20
N GLY A 42 21.43 -13.87 -6.22
CA GLY A 42 22.07 -14.99 -6.91
C GLY A 42 22.07 -16.22 -6.02
N VAL A 43 21.43 -17.29 -6.46
CA VAL A 43 21.38 -18.58 -5.75
C VAL A 43 21.88 -19.71 -6.65
N GLN A 44 22.51 -20.71 -6.04
CA GLN A 44 22.96 -21.90 -6.73
C GLN A 44 21.90 -22.99 -6.61
N VAL A 45 21.37 -23.42 -7.75
CA VAL A 45 20.32 -24.45 -7.81
C VAL A 45 20.93 -25.73 -8.38
N LEU A 46 20.81 -26.84 -7.66
CA LEU A 46 21.17 -28.14 -8.21
C LEU A 46 20.11 -28.54 -9.24
N THR A 47 20.54 -28.77 -10.48
CA THR A 47 19.67 -29.27 -11.55
C THR A 47 19.59 -30.79 -11.48
N SER A 48 18.56 -31.35 -12.13
CA SER A 48 18.42 -32.80 -12.32
C SER A 48 19.45 -33.40 -13.27
N ASP A 49 20.20 -32.56 -14.00
CA ASP A 49 21.18 -33.01 -14.99
C ASP A 49 22.46 -33.44 -14.28
N TYR A 50 22.77 -34.73 -14.37
CA TYR A 50 24.02 -35.29 -13.85
C TYR A 50 25.14 -35.13 -14.88
N ASP A 51 26.30 -34.64 -14.45
CA ASP A 51 27.50 -34.57 -15.27
C ASP A 51 28.37 -35.81 -15.01
N ASP A 52 28.28 -36.79 -15.92
CA ASP A 52 29.02 -38.06 -15.83
C ASP A 52 30.55 -37.84 -15.78
N ARG A 53 31.08 -36.74 -16.33
CA ARG A 53 32.52 -36.48 -16.35
C ARG A 53 33.02 -35.97 -15.01
N LEU A 54 32.23 -35.13 -14.36
CA LEU A 54 32.56 -34.54 -13.06
C LEU A 54 31.95 -35.32 -11.88
N GLN A 55 31.19 -36.38 -12.17
CA GLN A 55 30.50 -37.24 -11.20
C GLN A 55 29.65 -36.43 -10.21
N ARG A 56 28.99 -35.38 -10.68
CA ARG A 56 28.18 -34.46 -9.86
C ARG A 56 27.00 -33.89 -10.65
N TYR A 57 25.92 -33.55 -9.94
CA TYR A 57 24.82 -32.79 -10.53
C TYR A 57 25.29 -31.39 -10.95
N LYS A 58 24.80 -30.92 -12.11
CA LYS A 58 25.12 -29.57 -12.60
C LYS A 58 24.46 -28.53 -11.71
N ILE A 59 25.23 -27.49 -11.40
CA ILE A 59 24.75 -26.31 -10.67
C ILE A 59 24.34 -25.27 -11.72
N ASP A 60 23.12 -24.77 -11.59
CA ASP A 60 22.63 -23.60 -12.30
C ASP A 60 22.77 -22.36 -11.41
N GLU A 61 23.31 -21.29 -11.97
CA GLU A 61 23.47 -20.01 -11.27
C GLU A 61 22.26 -19.14 -11.60
N THR A 62 21.27 -19.20 -10.72
CA THR A 62 19.99 -18.54 -10.90
C THR A 62 19.99 -17.17 -10.24
N ILE A 63 19.62 -16.14 -10.99
CA ILE A 63 19.32 -14.82 -10.43
C ILE A 63 17.81 -14.68 -10.25
N VAL A 64 17.41 -14.24 -9.05
CA VAL A 64 16.04 -13.86 -8.74
C VAL A 64 15.83 -12.38 -9.08
N TYR A 65 14.98 -12.12 -10.07
CA TYR A 65 14.51 -10.80 -10.46
C TYR A 65 13.13 -10.55 -9.84
N PHE A 66 12.92 -9.34 -9.32
CA PHE A 66 11.64 -8.93 -8.76
C PHE A 66 10.76 -8.31 -9.85
N THR A 67 9.48 -8.65 -9.88
CA THR A 67 8.51 -7.89 -10.67
C THR A 67 8.24 -6.55 -9.98
N GLU A 68 8.33 -5.46 -10.74
CA GLU A 68 8.32 -4.11 -10.17
C GLU A 68 6.90 -3.59 -9.91
N ALA A 69 5.93 -3.95 -10.76
CA ALA A 69 4.60 -3.31 -10.73
C ALA A 69 3.84 -3.53 -9.41
N GLU A 70 3.91 -4.72 -8.81
CA GLU A 70 3.31 -4.97 -7.49
C GLU A 70 3.98 -4.13 -6.39
N THR A 71 5.30 -3.99 -6.44
CA THR A 71 6.05 -3.19 -5.46
C THR A 71 5.74 -1.71 -5.63
N ASP A 72 5.72 -1.20 -6.87
CA ASP A 72 5.41 0.20 -7.19
C ASP A 72 3.99 0.57 -6.78
N ALA A 73 3.02 -0.31 -7.04
CA ALA A 73 1.65 -0.11 -6.59
C ALA A 73 1.54 -0.07 -5.05
N THR A 74 2.31 -0.91 -4.35
CA THR A 74 2.36 -0.95 -2.89
C THR A 74 2.96 0.34 -2.30
N ILE A 75 4.05 0.85 -2.90
CA ILE A 75 4.68 2.12 -2.52
C ILE A 75 3.72 3.28 -2.78
N ALA A 76 3.12 3.34 -3.98
CA ALA A 76 2.15 4.36 -4.35
C ALA A 76 0.96 4.39 -3.37
N SER A 77 0.43 3.21 -3.03
CA SER A 77 -0.62 3.07 -2.02
C SER A 77 -0.21 3.63 -0.67
N GLY A 78 0.97 3.24 -0.15
CA GLY A 78 1.47 3.72 1.13
C GLY A 78 1.59 5.25 1.18
N CYS A 79 2.19 5.84 0.15
CA CYS A 79 2.36 7.29 0.03
C CYS A 79 1.03 8.04 -0.09
N LEU A 80 0.11 7.57 -0.95
CA LEU A 80 -1.19 8.23 -1.15
C LEU A 80 -2.07 8.13 0.08
N ASN A 81 -2.10 6.98 0.77
CA ASN A 81 -2.85 6.80 2.01
C ASN A 81 -2.27 7.66 3.15
N LEU A 82 -0.93 7.80 3.23
CA LEU A 82 -0.29 8.68 4.20
C LEU A 82 -0.65 10.15 3.96
N ILE A 83 -0.59 10.61 2.71
CA ILE A 83 -1.02 11.97 2.32
C ILE A 83 -2.51 12.16 2.62
N ALA A 84 -3.36 11.18 2.32
CA ALA A 84 -4.79 11.22 2.62
C ALA A 84 -5.04 11.39 4.12
N ALA A 85 -4.30 10.66 4.98
CA ALA A 85 -4.40 10.76 6.42
C ALA A 85 -3.95 12.14 6.94
N LEU A 86 -2.84 12.68 6.44
CA LEU A 86 -2.39 14.03 6.76
C LEU A 86 -3.44 15.08 6.36
N MET A 87 -3.97 14.97 5.15
CA MET A 87 -5.02 15.86 4.66
C MET A 87 -6.30 15.75 5.50
N ALA A 88 -6.66 14.56 5.98
CA ALA A 88 -7.79 14.36 6.88
C ALA A 88 -7.60 15.05 8.24
N LEU A 89 -6.40 14.99 8.82
CA LEU A 89 -6.07 15.68 10.07
C LEU A 89 -6.08 17.20 9.91
N ILE A 90 -5.52 17.72 8.81
CA ILE A 90 -5.53 19.16 8.52
C ILE A 90 -6.96 19.63 8.21
N ALA A 91 -7.72 18.87 7.42
CA ALA A 91 -9.12 19.17 7.15
C ALA A 91 -9.95 19.18 8.43
N TRP A 92 -9.71 18.24 9.36
CA TRP A 92 -10.38 18.23 10.66
C TRP A 92 -10.12 19.52 11.45
N SER A 93 -8.85 19.94 11.56
CA SER A 93 -8.49 21.15 12.31
C SER A 93 -9.00 22.44 11.66
N THR A 94 -8.99 22.49 10.32
CA THR A 94 -9.45 23.65 9.56
C THR A 94 -10.97 23.77 9.53
N LEU A 95 -11.71 22.69 9.26
CA LEU A 95 -13.17 22.69 9.10
C LEU A 95 -13.93 22.96 10.41
N ARG A 96 -13.27 22.79 11.56
CA ARG A 96 -13.81 23.08 12.91
C ARG A 96 -13.83 24.59 13.22
N LYS A 97 -13.07 25.41 12.51
CA LYS A 97 -13.00 26.85 12.78
C LYS A 97 -14.38 27.50 12.55
N PRO A 98 -14.83 28.41 13.44
CA PRO A 98 -16.18 28.99 13.39
C PRO A 98 -16.45 29.76 12.08
N ASP A 99 -15.45 30.43 11.52
CA ASP A 99 -15.60 31.23 10.29
C ASP A 99 -15.78 30.39 9.01
N MET A 100 -15.59 29.07 9.10
CA MET A 100 -15.70 28.17 7.95
C MET A 100 -17.14 27.96 7.47
N ASP A 101 -18.13 28.39 8.25
CA ASP A 101 -19.54 28.41 7.85
C ASP A 101 -19.90 29.61 6.97
N SER A 102 -19.07 30.65 6.93
CA SER A 102 -19.28 31.82 6.08
C SER A 102 -19.28 31.49 4.58
N GLN A 103 -19.93 32.33 3.78
CA GLN A 103 -19.91 32.18 2.31
C GLN A 103 -18.51 32.40 1.74
N PHE A 104 -17.75 33.34 2.31
CA PHE A 104 -16.36 33.62 1.91
C PHE A 104 -15.43 32.41 2.08
N ALA A 105 -15.71 31.51 3.02
CA ALA A 105 -14.95 30.29 3.25
C ALA A 105 -15.42 29.08 2.40
N ALA A 106 -16.41 29.24 1.51
CA ALA A 106 -16.98 28.13 0.75
C ALA A 106 -15.96 27.40 -0.13
N GLY A 107 -15.06 28.13 -0.78
CA GLY A 107 -13.98 27.56 -1.59
C GLY A 107 -13.02 26.70 -0.76
N LYS A 108 -12.55 27.23 0.38
CA LYS A 108 -11.65 26.51 1.30
C LYS A 108 -12.28 25.21 1.82
N ARG A 109 -13.57 25.24 2.17
CA ARG A 109 -14.31 24.04 2.61
C ARG A 109 -14.39 22.98 1.51
N ARG A 110 -14.73 23.38 0.27
CA ARG A 110 -14.78 22.45 -0.87
C ARG A 110 -13.41 21.83 -1.16
N PHE A 111 -12.36 22.64 -1.12
CA PHE A 111 -10.98 22.17 -1.30
C PHE A 111 -10.64 21.07 -0.29
N TRP A 112 -10.82 21.29 1.02
CA TRP A 112 -10.47 20.28 2.02
C TRP A 112 -11.26 18.98 1.87
N ILE A 113 -12.57 19.06 1.60
CA ILE A 113 -13.41 17.89 1.41
C ILE A 113 -13.02 17.14 0.14
N LEU A 114 -12.84 17.84 -0.99
CA LEU A 114 -12.45 17.22 -2.26
C LEU A 114 -11.05 16.61 -2.18
N SER A 115 -10.11 17.26 -1.53
CA SER A 115 -8.76 16.72 -1.34
C SER A 115 -8.78 15.40 -0.58
N ILE A 116 -9.56 15.30 0.50
CA ILE A 116 -9.73 14.01 1.21
C ILE A 116 -10.35 12.97 0.29
N VAL A 117 -11.41 13.32 -0.43
CA VAL A 117 -12.12 12.39 -1.33
C VAL A 117 -11.18 11.84 -2.40
N VAL A 118 -10.45 12.72 -3.10
CA VAL A 118 -9.53 12.33 -4.17
C VAL A 118 -8.39 11.47 -3.62
N MET A 119 -7.78 11.87 -2.49
CA MET A 119 -6.64 11.14 -1.93
C MET A 119 -7.05 9.78 -1.33
N THR A 120 -8.19 9.69 -0.66
CA THR A 120 -8.69 8.41 -0.11
C THR A 120 -9.12 7.44 -1.21
N ILE A 121 -9.76 7.93 -2.29
CA ILE A 121 -10.10 7.09 -3.45
C ILE A 121 -8.83 6.65 -4.18
N GLY A 122 -7.87 7.55 -4.41
CA GLY A 122 -6.61 7.22 -5.07
C GLY A 122 -5.77 6.21 -4.27
N GLY A 123 -5.68 6.40 -2.96
CA GLY A 123 -5.02 5.48 -2.03
C GLY A 123 -5.71 4.11 -1.97
N ALA A 124 -7.04 4.06 -1.94
CA ALA A 124 -7.79 2.80 -1.98
C ALA A 124 -7.64 2.08 -3.33
N ALA A 125 -7.70 2.81 -4.45
CA ALA A 125 -7.55 2.23 -5.79
C ALA A 125 -6.16 1.62 -6.01
N THR A 126 -5.11 2.30 -5.57
CA THR A 126 -3.73 1.80 -5.64
C THR A 126 -3.49 0.63 -4.70
N ALA A 127 -4.08 0.63 -3.51
CA ALA A 127 -4.06 -0.54 -2.61
C ALA A 127 -4.74 -1.77 -3.23
N VAL A 128 -5.89 -1.57 -3.90
CA VAL A 128 -6.57 -2.64 -4.65
C VAL A 128 -5.70 -3.11 -5.82
N ALA A 129 -5.08 -2.20 -6.56
CA ALA A 129 -4.17 -2.55 -7.67
C ALA A 129 -2.98 -3.39 -7.19
N SER A 130 -2.34 -3.00 -6.08
CA SER A 130 -1.28 -3.78 -5.42
C SER A 130 -1.74 -5.20 -5.11
N MET A 131 -2.94 -5.35 -4.50
CA MET A 131 -3.52 -6.65 -4.21
C MET A 131 -3.82 -7.49 -5.45
N VAL A 132 -4.36 -6.88 -6.51
CA VAL A 132 -4.64 -7.60 -7.76
C VAL A 132 -3.33 -8.07 -8.40
N LEU A 133 -2.35 -7.16 -8.54
CA LEU A 133 -1.04 -7.47 -9.11
C LEU A 133 -0.33 -8.59 -8.34
N HIS A 134 -0.44 -8.59 -7.01
CA HIS A 134 0.09 -9.64 -6.16
C HIS A 134 -0.39 -11.05 -6.55
N TYR A 135 -1.65 -11.19 -6.98
CA TYR A 135 -2.20 -12.49 -7.40
C TYR A 135 -2.04 -12.74 -8.91
N THR A 136 -2.04 -11.71 -9.75
CA THR A 136 -1.95 -11.86 -11.21
C THR A 136 -0.52 -12.02 -11.71
N GLU A 137 0.48 -11.52 -10.97
CA GLU A 137 1.91 -11.66 -11.33
C GLU A 137 2.55 -12.94 -10.79
N LYS A 138 1.77 -13.82 -10.15
CA LYS A 138 2.27 -15.13 -9.74
C LYS A 138 2.66 -15.93 -10.97
N GLY A 139 3.90 -16.41 -10.97
CA GLY A 139 4.39 -17.28 -12.03
C GLY A 139 3.82 -18.69 -11.92
N ASN A 140 4.12 -19.49 -12.95
CA ASN A 140 3.54 -20.81 -13.16
C ASN A 140 4.39 -21.96 -12.59
N ASP A 141 5.57 -21.68 -12.02
CA ASP A 141 6.40 -22.72 -11.42
C ASP A 141 5.91 -23.13 -10.01
N GLN A 142 6.54 -24.16 -9.45
CA GLN A 142 6.24 -24.68 -8.11
C GLN A 142 6.47 -23.68 -6.97
N TYR A 143 7.12 -22.55 -7.24
CA TYR A 143 7.42 -21.46 -6.32
C TYR A 143 6.60 -20.20 -6.60
N SER A 144 5.68 -20.26 -7.59
CA SER A 144 4.93 -19.11 -8.10
C SER A 144 5.82 -18.00 -8.69
N CYS A 145 6.93 -18.40 -9.30
CA CYS A 145 7.84 -17.60 -10.10
C CYS A 145 7.78 -18.02 -11.59
N SER A 146 8.23 -17.13 -12.46
CA SER A 146 8.30 -17.35 -13.91
C SER A 146 9.75 -17.59 -14.33
N PRO A 147 10.12 -18.82 -14.72
CA PRO A 147 11.47 -19.14 -15.14
C PRO A 147 11.74 -18.65 -16.57
N GLN A 148 12.90 -18.04 -16.80
CA GLN A 148 13.39 -17.70 -18.14
C GLN A 148 14.85 -18.11 -18.27
N ARG A 149 15.20 -18.78 -19.39
CA ARG A 149 16.58 -19.14 -19.68
C ARG A 149 17.28 -18.01 -20.40
N LEU A 150 18.35 -17.50 -19.80
CA LEU A 150 19.13 -16.38 -20.31
C LEU A 150 20.60 -16.77 -20.34
N MET A 151 21.31 -16.30 -21.37
CA MET A 151 22.75 -16.52 -21.50
C MET A 151 23.48 -15.55 -20.57
N MET A 152 24.12 -16.06 -19.52
CA MET A 152 24.92 -15.27 -18.59
C MET A 152 26.33 -15.86 -18.50
N ALA A 153 27.34 -15.00 -18.65
CA ALA A 153 28.76 -15.39 -18.63
C ALA A 153 29.11 -16.57 -19.56
N GLY A 154 28.45 -16.67 -20.73
CA GLY A 154 28.71 -17.73 -21.70
C GLY A 154 27.98 -19.06 -21.44
N LYS A 155 27.15 -19.15 -20.39
CA LYS A 155 26.33 -20.31 -20.05
C LYS A 155 24.85 -19.95 -20.05
N MET A 156 23.98 -20.84 -20.54
CA MET A 156 22.53 -20.68 -20.40
C MET A 156 22.13 -21.04 -18.97
N ASN A 157 21.74 -20.04 -18.19
CA ASN A 157 21.28 -20.21 -16.83
C ASN A 157 19.78 -19.92 -16.73
N THR A 158 19.10 -20.55 -15.77
CA THR A 158 17.68 -20.29 -15.51
C THR A 158 17.54 -19.16 -14.51
N ASN A 159 17.00 -18.03 -14.95
CA ASN A 159 16.64 -16.90 -14.11
C ASN A 159 15.17 -16.99 -13.68
N GLN A 160 14.87 -16.44 -12.52
CA GLN A 160 13.54 -16.52 -11.92
C GLN A 160 12.97 -15.12 -11.75
N TYR A 161 11.79 -14.88 -12.30
CA TYR A 161 11.05 -13.64 -12.14
C TYR A 161 9.92 -13.87 -11.15
N CYS A 162 10.00 -13.25 -9.98
CA CYS A 162 9.10 -13.47 -8.87
C CYS A 162 8.56 -12.14 -8.35
N THR A 163 7.36 -12.12 -7.79
CA THR A 163 7.02 -11.05 -6.85
C THR A 163 7.93 -11.16 -5.61
N ARG A 164 8.11 -10.06 -4.88
CA ARG A 164 8.96 -10.04 -3.68
C ARG A 164 8.51 -11.04 -2.62
N GLU A 165 7.19 -11.23 -2.47
CA GLU A 165 6.65 -12.24 -1.55
C GLU A 165 7.05 -13.65 -1.98
N MET A 166 6.82 -14.02 -3.24
CA MET A 166 7.10 -15.39 -3.71
C MET A 166 8.61 -15.68 -3.65
N ALA A 167 9.44 -14.69 -3.95
CA ALA A 167 10.88 -14.80 -3.78
C ALA A 167 11.27 -15.05 -2.31
N ALA A 168 10.86 -14.18 -1.39
CA ALA A 168 11.28 -14.22 0.01
C ALA A 168 10.63 -15.38 0.79
N CYS A 169 9.38 -15.73 0.50
CA CYS A 169 8.61 -16.74 1.22
C CYS A 169 8.74 -18.15 0.64
N SER A 170 8.84 -18.29 -0.69
CA SER A 170 8.74 -19.61 -1.35
C SER A 170 10.07 -20.05 -1.96
N TYR A 171 10.72 -19.18 -2.73
CA TYR A 171 11.88 -19.55 -3.55
C TYR A 171 13.20 -19.49 -2.78
N GLN A 172 13.62 -18.30 -2.35
CA GLN A 172 14.93 -18.05 -1.76
C GLN A 172 15.23 -18.90 -0.50
N PRO A 173 14.29 -19.14 0.44
CA PRO A 173 14.57 -19.93 1.64
C PRO A 173 15.10 -21.34 1.36
N LYS A 174 14.79 -21.92 0.19
CA LYS A 174 15.23 -23.28 -0.18
C LYS A 174 16.68 -23.32 -0.70
N PHE A 175 17.16 -22.21 -1.26
CA PHE A 175 18.46 -22.15 -1.95
C PHE A 175 19.49 -21.24 -1.26
N LEU A 176 19.06 -20.43 -0.30
CA LEU A 176 19.95 -19.59 0.52
C LEU A 176 20.75 -20.42 1.53
N LYS A 177 21.94 -19.90 1.88
CA LYS A 177 22.76 -20.40 2.99
C LYS A 177 22.09 -20.10 4.33
N ALA A 178 22.41 -20.87 5.37
CA ALA A 178 21.75 -20.77 6.68
C ALA A 178 21.75 -19.34 7.28
N GLY A 179 22.83 -18.58 7.10
CA GLY A 179 22.94 -17.20 7.59
C GLY A 179 21.97 -16.21 6.92
N ASP A 180 21.64 -16.41 5.64
CA ASP A 180 20.81 -15.47 4.86
C ASP A 180 19.31 -15.81 4.95
N ARG A 181 18.97 -17.04 5.36
CA ARG A 181 17.58 -17.49 5.51
C ARG A 181 16.81 -16.69 6.56
N GLY A 182 17.49 -16.23 7.62
CA GLY A 182 16.87 -15.39 8.64
C GLY A 182 16.35 -14.07 8.07
N ASN A 183 17.17 -13.39 7.27
CA ASN A 183 16.81 -12.14 6.62
C ASN A 183 15.67 -12.33 5.60
N ALA A 184 15.70 -13.42 4.83
CA ALA A 184 14.61 -13.77 3.92
C ALA A 184 13.28 -14.04 4.66
N ALA A 185 13.32 -14.70 5.82
CA ALA A 185 12.14 -14.94 6.65
C ALA A 185 11.57 -13.64 7.25
N ILE A 186 12.43 -12.71 7.68
CA ILE A 186 12.00 -11.38 8.14
C ILE A 186 11.31 -10.64 7.00
N ALA A 187 11.94 -10.57 5.82
CA ALA A 187 11.35 -9.93 4.65
C ALA A 187 10.00 -10.56 4.26
N CYS A 188 9.89 -11.89 4.28
CA CYS A 188 8.64 -12.59 4.01
C CYS A 188 7.53 -12.15 4.99
N ASN A 189 7.81 -12.15 6.29
CA ASN A 189 6.83 -11.74 7.30
C ASN A 189 6.38 -10.29 7.10
N GLU A 190 7.31 -9.37 6.82
CA GLU A 190 7.00 -7.96 6.59
C GLU A 190 6.15 -7.75 5.34
N ILE A 191 6.46 -8.45 4.24
CA ILE A 191 5.67 -8.38 3.01
C ILE A 191 4.24 -8.89 3.24
N VAL A 192 4.10 -10.03 3.92
CA VAL A 192 2.78 -10.58 4.25
C VAL A 192 1.99 -9.63 5.15
N VAL A 193 2.64 -9.02 6.15
CA VAL A 193 2.00 -8.02 7.02
C VAL A 193 1.56 -6.80 6.22
N VAL A 194 2.42 -6.26 5.34
CA VAL A 194 2.09 -5.10 4.50
C VAL A 194 0.90 -5.42 3.58
N LYS A 195 0.85 -6.63 3.00
CA LYS A 195 -0.29 -7.07 2.19
C LYS A 195 -1.62 -7.00 2.95
N TRP A 196 -1.66 -7.50 4.18
CA TRP A 196 -2.87 -7.41 5.01
C TRP A 196 -3.16 -5.97 5.47
N LEU A 197 -2.11 -5.19 5.71
CA LEU A 197 -2.23 -3.78 6.03
C LEU A 197 -2.87 -2.99 4.88
N GLN A 198 -2.64 -3.35 3.61
CA GLN A 198 -3.36 -2.76 2.46
C GLN A 198 -4.87 -2.91 2.60
N VAL A 199 -5.38 -4.07 3.05
CA VAL A 199 -6.82 -4.28 3.29
C VAL A 199 -7.33 -3.35 4.38
N ILE A 200 -6.59 -3.25 5.48
CA ILE A 200 -6.95 -2.38 6.61
C ILE A 200 -6.96 -0.91 6.17
N LEU A 201 -5.97 -0.49 5.37
CA LEU A 201 -5.90 0.87 4.81
C LEU A 201 -7.07 1.17 3.88
N ILE A 202 -7.49 0.23 3.03
CA ILE A 202 -8.69 0.38 2.18
C ILE A 202 -9.92 0.63 3.05
N ILE A 203 -10.15 -0.22 4.06
CA ILE A 203 -11.31 -0.09 4.95
C ILE A 203 -11.27 1.26 5.67
N ASN A 204 -10.12 1.65 6.21
CA ASN A 204 -9.99 2.90 6.95
C ASN A 204 -10.15 4.13 6.04
N ALA A 205 -9.61 4.09 4.81
CA ALA A 205 -9.81 5.13 3.81
C ALA A 205 -11.30 5.31 3.48
N LEU A 206 -12.06 4.21 3.32
CA LEU A 206 -13.51 4.25 3.10
C LEU A 206 -14.28 4.80 4.30
N VAL A 207 -13.88 4.47 5.53
CA VAL A 207 -14.49 5.02 6.76
C VAL A 207 -14.25 6.53 6.84
N VAL A 208 -13.01 6.99 6.63
CA VAL A 208 -12.67 8.42 6.62
C VAL A 208 -13.45 9.14 5.52
N LEU A 209 -13.47 8.59 4.31
CA LEU A 209 -14.25 9.11 3.18
C LEU A 209 -15.73 9.25 3.55
N ALA A 210 -16.34 8.22 4.13
CA ALA A 210 -17.74 8.22 4.52
C ALA A 210 -18.03 9.31 5.57
N LEU A 211 -17.21 9.41 6.62
CA LEU A 211 -17.40 10.39 7.69
C LEU A 211 -17.29 11.83 7.19
N PHE A 212 -16.29 12.14 6.36
CA PHE A 212 -16.16 13.46 5.77
C PHE A 212 -17.25 13.76 4.74
N SER A 213 -17.70 12.77 3.98
CA SER A 213 -18.82 12.92 3.03
C SER A 213 -20.15 13.18 3.74
N VAL A 214 -20.43 12.45 4.83
CA VAL A 214 -21.62 12.68 5.66
C VAL A 214 -21.54 14.04 6.34
N GLN A 215 -20.36 14.44 6.87
CA GLN A 215 -20.16 15.77 7.44
C GLN A 215 -20.44 16.87 6.41
N ALA A 216 -19.96 16.71 5.18
CA ALA A 216 -20.22 17.62 4.07
C ALA A 216 -21.72 17.70 3.74
N ARG A 217 -22.40 16.55 3.66
CA ARG A 217 -23.83 16.46 3.36
C ARG A 217 -24.68 17.12 4.43
N VAL A 218 -24.45 16.79 5.71
CA VAL A 218 -25.18 17.37 6.85
C VAL A 218 -25.00 18.88 6.90
N ARG A 219 -23.77 19.36 6.69
CA ARG A 219 -23.46 20.81 6.68
C ARG A 219 -24.11 21.55 5.50
N ARG A 220 -24.30 20.88 4.35
CA ARG A 220 -25.04 21.44 3.22
C ARG A 220 -26.53 21.54 3.54
N THR A 221 -27.13 20.48 4.06
CA THR A 221 -28.57 20.45 4.39
C THR A 221 -28.95 21.45 5.48
N THR A 222 -28.12 21.63 6.51
CA THR A 222 -28.40 22.63 7.57
C THR A 222 -28.30 24.06 7.06
N ARG A 223 -27.44 24.34 6.07
CA ARG A 223 -27.36 25.66 5.44
C ARG A 223 -28.57 25.94 4.56
N GLU A 224 -29.01 24.97 3.76
CA GLU A 224 -30.20 25.11 2.92
C GLU A 224 -31.46 25.35 3.77
N ALA A 225 -31.56 24.76 4.97
CA ALA A 225 -32.63 25.04 5.91
C ALA A 225 -32.60 26.50 6.44
N ARG A 226 -31.43 26.99 6.87
CA ARG A 226 -31.28 28.39 7.38
C ARG A 226 -31.55 29.46 6.32
N LEU A 227 -31.25 29.18 5.06
CA LEU A 227 -31.51 30.13 3.96
C LEU A 227 -33.00 30.19 3.56
N LYS A 228 -33.80 29.20 3.95
CA LYS A 228 -35.24 29.13 3.66
C LYS A 228 -36.11 29.65 4.80
N GLU A 229 -35.52 29.99 5.95
CA GLU A 229 -36.24 30.55 7.09
C GLU A 229 -36.68 31.98 6.74
N PRO A 230 -37.98 32.31 6.75
CA PRO A 230 -38.46 33.64 6.42
C PRO A 230 -37.91 34.65 7.44
N LEU A 231 -37.52 35.84 6.95
CA LEU A 231 -37.11 36.95 7.80
C LEU A 231 -38.26 37.26 8.79
N PRO A 232 -37.98 37.44 10.09
CA PRO A 232 -39.01 37.86 11.04
C PRO A 232 -39.60 39.19 10.55
N GLU A 233 -40.93 39.27 10.54
CA GLU A 233 -41.64 40.49 10.16
C GLU A 233 -41.13 41.65 11.03
N PRO A 234 -40.80 42.81 10.42
CA PRO A 234 -40.41 43.96 11.20
C PRO A 234 -41.58 44.39 12.09
N ILE A 235 -41.31 44.44 13.40
CA ILE A 235 -42.23 44.95 14.44
C ILE A 235 -42.38 46.46 14.28
#